data_AF-A0A7V3ATN2-F1
#
_entry.id   AF-A0A7V3ATN2-F1
#
_cell.length_a   1.000
_cell.length_b   1.000
_cell.length_c   1.000
_cell.angle_alpha   90.00
_cell.angle_beta   90.00
_cell.angle_gamma   90.00
#
_symmetry.space_group_name_H-M   'P 1'
#
loop_
_entity.id
_entity.type
_entity.pdbx_description
1 polymer ?
#
loop_
_entity_poly.entity_id
_entity_poly.type
_entity_poly.pdbx_seq_one_letter_code
_entity_poly.pdbx_strand_id
1 'polypeptide(L)'
;MIFRKEVRRVKKEKIKKIEELCKLLRRLENRDYSERTLGEKEKPFVIKGAFNRVDLSKTSGWVRVEGMAIIVDASEAHDLHLELVGKFNLVDLSGGKKIELNREKAEINLLDASGVSIQKLIS
;
A
#
# COMPACT_ATOMS: atom_id res chain seq x y z
N MET A 1 -34.17 18.19 -26.97
CA MET A 1 -34.19 16.78 -26.49
C MET A 1 -32.83 16.06 -26.57
N ILE A 2 -31.72 16.76 -26.85
CA ILE A 2 -30.38 16.16 -27.09
C ILE A 2 -29.59 15.98 -25.78
N PHE A 3 -29.65 16.96 -24.87
CA PHE A 3 -29.00 16.95 -23.55
C PHE A 3 -29.27 15.69 -22.71
N ARG A 4 -30.50 15.16 -22.74
CA ARG A 4 -30.86 13.95 -21.97
C ARG A 4 -30.17 12.68 -22.48
N LYS A 5 -29.81 12.60 -23.76
CA LYS A 5 -29.11 11.43 -24.34
C LYS A 5 -27.62 11.45 -24.00
N GLU A 6 -26.96 12.62 -24.07
CA GLU A 6 -25.56 12.77 -23.66
C GLU A 6 -25.35 12.50 -22.18
N VAL A 7 -26.20 13.06 -21.30
CA VAL A 7 -26.10 12.81 -19.85
C VAL A 7 -26.26 11.32 -19.53
N ARG A 8 -27.16 10.61 -20.23
CA ARG A 8 -27.31 9.15 -20.07
C ARG A 8 -26.10 8.37 -20.57
N ARG A 9 -25.45 8.82 -21.65
CA ARG A 9 -24.25 8.19 -22.22
C ARG A 9 -23.04 8.34 -21.28
N VAL A 10 -22.79 9.55 -20.79
CA VAL A 10 -21.73 9.83 -19.81
C VAL A 10 -21.96 9.04 -18.51
N LYS A 11 -23.21 8.93 -18.05
CA LYS A 11 -23.56 8.14 -16.86
C LYS A 11 -23.29 6.65 -17.06
N LYS A 12 -23.62 6.09 -18.24
CA LYS A 12 -23.32 4.68 -18.58
C LYS A 12 -21.83 4.40 -18.69
N GLU A 13 -21.05 5.29 -19.31
CA GLU A 13 -19.59 5.14 -19.41
C GLU A 13 -18.90 5.19 -18.04
N LYS A 14 -19.33 6.09 -17.15
CA LYS A 14 -18.82 6.13 -15.77
C LYS A 14 -19.13 4.85 -14.99
N ILE A 15 -20.36 4.33 -15.11
CA ILE A 15 -20.75 3.05 -14.46
C ILE A 15 -19.88 1.90 -14.98
N LYS A 16 -19.65 1.82 -16.30
CA LYS A 16 -18.81 0.78 -16.90
C LYS A 16 -17.37 0.82 -16.38
N LYS A 17 -16.77 2.01 -16.27
CA LYS A 17 -15.42 2.18 -15.68
C LYS A 17 -15.37 1.75 -14.22
N ILE A 18 -16.40 2.06 -13.44
CA ILE A 18 -16.50 1.62 -12.04
C ILE A 18 -16.61 0.09 -11.96
N GLU A 19 -17.41 -0.55 -12.82
CA GLU A 19 -17.54 -2.01 -12.86
C GLU A 19 -16.22 -2.70 -13.25
N GLU A 20 -15.48 -2.14 -14.21
CA GLU A 20 -14.16 -2.63 -14.61
C GLU A 20 -13.14 -2.48 -13.48
N LEU A 21 -13.14 -1.34 -12.79
CA LEU A 21 -12.31 -1.12 -11.60
C LEU A 21 -12.67 -2.14 -10.50
N CYS A 22 -13.95 -2.31 -10.16
CA CYS A 22 -14.41 -3.29 -9.18
C CYS A 22 -14.00 -4.73 -9.55
N LYS A 23 -14.05 -5.11 -10.83
CA LYS A 23 -13.59 -6.42 -11.31
C LYS A 23 -12.08 -6.59 -11.13
N LEU A 24 -11.31 -5.53 -11.39
CA LEU A 24 -9.86 -5.55 -11.22
C LEU A 24 -9.49 -5.64 -9.74
N LEU A 25 -10.13 -4.83 -8.88
CA LEU A 25 -9.99 -4.88 -7.43
C LEU A 25 -10.30 -6.27 -6.87
N ARG A 26 -11.37 -6.93 -7.32
CA ARG A 26 -11.71 -8.30 -6.86
C ARG A 26 -10.67 -9.36 -7.22
N ARG A 27 -9.78 -9.11 -8.18
CA ARG A 27 -8.73 -10.04 -8.62
C ARG A 27 -7.41 -9.85 -7.89
N LEU A 28 -7.21 -8.70 -7.24
CA LEU A 28 -5.98 -8.44 -6.51
C LEU A 28 -5.94 -9.27 -5.22
N GLU A 29 -4.79 -9.84 -4.94
CA GLU A 29 -4.59 -10.70 -3.78
C GLU A 29 -4.47 -9.88 -2.49
N ASN A 30 -4.84 -10.50 -1.37
CA ASN A 30 -4.46 -10.05 -0.04
C ASN A 30 -3.31 -10.93 0.45
N ARG A 31 -2.27 -10.32 1.02
CA ARG A 31 -1.14 -11.04 1.61
C ARG A 31 -1.04 -10.67 3.07
N ASP A 32 -1.00 -11.69 3.93
CA ASP A 32 -0.92 -11.54 5.37
C ASP A 32 0.43 -12.03 5.89
N TYR A 33 1.17 -11.09 6.46
CA TYR A 33 2.43 -11.32 7.16
C TYR A 33 2.43 -10.68 8.55
N SER A 34 1.25 -10.38 9.09
CA SER A 34 1.11 -9.79 10.42
C SER A 34 1.83 -10.61 11.49
N GLU A 35 2.38 -9.90 12.49
CA GLU A 35 3.07 -10.48 13.65
C GLU A 35 4.31 -11.34 13.31
N ARG A 36 4.88 -11.19 12.10
CA ARG A 36 6.08 -11.92 11.68
C ARG A 36 7.33 -11.05 11.80
N THR A 37 8.47 -11.73 11.93
CA THR A 37 9.78 -11.14 11.63
C THR A 37 10.15 -11.51 10.20
N LEU A 38 10.32 -10.51 9.34
CA LEU A 38 10.59 -10.68 7.92
C LEU A 38 11.91 -10.06 7.53
N GLY A 39 12.72 -10.81 6.79
CA GLY A 39 14.03 -10.36 6.33
C GLY A 39 15.03 -10.25 7.48
N GLU A 40 16.24 -9.89 7.11
CA GLU A 40 17.37 -9.78 8.03
C GLU A 40 18.10 -8.46 7.79
N LYS A 41 19.00 -8.08 8.71
CA LYS A 41 19.75 -6.83 8.63
C LYS A 41 20.55 -6.67 7.32
N GLU A 42 20.92 -7.78 6.70
CA GLU A 42 21.73 -7.82 5.48
C GLU A 42 20.88 -7.91 4.20
N LYS A 43 19.62 -8.34 4.29
CA LYS A 43 18.78 -8.61 3.12
C LYS A 43 17.28 -8.44 3.39
N PRO A 44 16.56 -7.67 2.55
CA PRO A 44 15.13 -7.54 2.69
C PRO A 44 14.38 -8.83 2.30
N PHE A 45 13.26 -9.08 2.97
CA PHE A 45 12.20 -9.94 2.45
C PHE A 45 11.42 -9.18 1.37
N VAL A 46 11.40 -9.71 0.15
CA VAL A 46 10.85 -8.99 -1.02
C VAL A 46 9.47 -9.52 -1.39
N ILE A 47 8.48 -8.63 -1.38
CA ILE A 47 7.09 -8.88 -1.80
C ILE A 47 6.88 -8.21 -3.16
N LYS A 48 6.62 -8.98 -4.22
CA LYS A 48 6.41 -8.43 -5.58
C LYS A 48 5.00 -8.71 -6.09
N GLY A 49 4.32 -7.70 -6.63
CA GLY A 49 3.04 -7.90 -7.32
C GLY A 49 2.07 -6.73 -7.25
N ALA A 50 0.79 -7.05 -7.47
CA ALA A 50 -0.33 -6.12 -7.37
C ALA A 50 -1.32 -6.63 -6.32
N PHE A 51 -1.54 -5.86 -5.26
CA PHE A 51 -2.26 -6.30 -4.07
C PHE A 51 -3.44 -5.39 -3.73
N ASN A 52 -4.48 -5.98 -3.16
CA ASN A 52 -5.49 -5.21 -2.43
C ASN A 52 -4.91 -4.77 -1.10
N ARG A 53 -4.40 -5.72 -0.31
CA ARG A 53 -3.78 -5.45 0.99
C ARG A 53 -2.50 -6.26 1.15
N VAL A 54 -1.46 -5.62 1.65
CA VAL A 54 -0.29 -6.26 2.24
C VAL A 54 -0.34 -5.94 3.73
N ASP A 55 -0.62 -6.96 4.54
CA ASP A 55 -0.65 -6.85 5.99
C ASP A 55 0.74 -7.15 6.57
N LEU A 56 1.33 -6.13 7.15
CA LEU A 56 2.58 -6.07 7.90
C LEU A 56 2.33 -5.55 9.33
N SER A 57 1.09 -5.64 9.83
CA SER A 57 0.77 -5.16 11.17
C SER A 57 1.61 -5.90 12.22
N LYS A 58 2.15 -5.16 13.19
CA LYS A 58 3.06 -5.68 14.24
C LYS A 58 4.30 -6.42 13.70
N THR A 59 4.63 -6.26 12.43
CA THR A 59 5.79 -6.92 11.79
C THR A 59 7.09 -6.24 12.21
N SER A 60 8.18 -6.99 12.18
CA SER A 60 9.56 -6.50 12.41
C SER A 60 10.51 -6.98 11.30
N GLY A 61 11.69 -6.35 11.19
CA GLY A 61 12.75 -6.73 10.26
C GLY A 61 12.89 -5.81 9.05
N TRP A 62 13.32 -6.34 7.91
CA TRP A 62 13.51 -5.57 6.67
C TRP A 62 12.62 -6.11 5.55
N VAL A 63 11.65 -5.30 5.14
CA VAL A 63 10.67 -5.63 4.10
C VAL A 63 10.79 -4.68 2.93
N ARG A 64 10.75 -5.23 1.72
CA ARG A 64 10.68 -4.46 0.48
C ARG A 64 9.44 -4.85 -0.31
N VAL A 65 8.56 -3.89 -0.60
CA VAL A 65 7.35 -4.10 -1.41
C VAL A 65 7.55 -3.46 -2.78
N GLU A 66 7.53 -4.29 -3.82
CA GLU A 66 7.68 -3.87 -5.22
C GLU A 66 6.39 -4.08 -6.00
N GLY A 67 5.86 -3.01 -6.60
CA GLY A 67 4.71 -3.07 -7.51
C GLY A 67 3.60 -2.12 -7.11
N MET A 68 2.39 -2.63 -6.92
CA MET A 68 1.26 -1.81 -6.47
C MET A 68 0.50 -2.45 -5.31
N ALA A 69 0.06 -1.63 -4.36
CA ALA A 69 -0.89 -2.07 -3.35
C ALA A 69 -1.91 -0.96 -3.04
N ILE A 70 -3.16 -1.35 -2.80
CA ILE A 70 -4.16 -0.37 -2.33
C ILE A 70 -3.87 -0.03 -0.87
N ILE A 71 -3.61 -1.04 -0.05
CA ILE A 71 -3.28 -0.88 1.36
C ILE A 71 -1.99 -1.61 1.66
N VAL A 72 -1.03 -0.92 2.26
CA VAL A 72 0.06 -1.51 3.03
C VAL A 72 -0.23 -1.17 4.48
N ASP A 73 -0.62 -2.17 5.26
CA ASP A 73 -0.93 -2.01 6.68
C ASP A 73 0.27 -2.46 7.49
N ALA A 74 1.10 -1.54 7.96
CA ALA A 74 2.18 -1.78 8.91
C ALA A 74 1.88 -1.09 10.25
N SER A 75 0.60 -1.03 10.63
CA SER A 75 0.17 -0.52 11.92
C SER A 75 0.81 -1.32 13.06
N GLU A 76 1.18 -0.64 14.15
CA GLU A 76 1.83 -1.21 15.32
C GLU A 76 3.13 -1.98 15.05
N ALA A 77 3.71 -1.87 13.84
CA ALA A 77 4.99 -2.50 13.51
C ALA A 77 6.10 -2.02 14.43
N HIS A 78 7.10 -2.87 14.68
CA HIS A 78 8.21 -2.52 15.55
C HIS A 78 9.53 -2.90 14.91
N ASP A 79 10.49 -1.96 14.87
CA ASP A 79 11.84 -2.21 14.35
C ASP A 79 11.78 -2.70 12.90
N LEU A 80 10.99 -1.99 12.10
CA LEU A 80 10.70 -2.30 10.71
C LEU A 80 11.40 -1.31 9.81
N HIS A 81 12.29 -1.82 8.96
CA HIS A 81 12.78 -1.13 7.79
C HIS A 81 11.89 -1.50 6.60
N LEU A 82 11.12 -0.53 6.11
CA LEU A 82 10.18 -0.70 5.00
C LEU A 82 10.68 0.07 3.77
N GLU A 83 10.99 -0.66 2.70
CA GLU A 83 11.28 -0.08 1.38
C GLU A 83 10.07 -0.25 0.46
N LEU A 84 9.59 0.86 -0.11
CA LEU A 84 8.48 0.87 -1.05
C LEU A 84 8.99 1.28 -2.44
N VAL A 85 8.65 0.47 -3.45
CA VAL A 85 8.99 0.74 -4.86
C VAL A 85 7.75 0.53 -5.72
N GLY A 86 7.21 1.60 -6.31
CA GLY A 86 6.01 1.54 -7.16
C GLY A 86 4.87 2.45 -6.69
N LYS A 87 3.61 1.98 -6.74
CA LYS A 87 2.41 2.81 -6.50
C LYS A 87 1.55 2.29 -5.35
N PHE A 88 1.29 3.13 -4.37
CA PHE A 88 0.56 2.78 -3.16
C PHE A 88 -0.56 3.79 -2.89
N ASN A 89 -1.78 3.31 -2.61
CA ASN A 89 -2.88 4.22 -2.27
C ASN A 89 -2.84 4.64 -0.80
N LEU A 90 -2.81 3.67 0.10
CA LEU A 90 -2.73 3.89 1.54
C LEU A 90 -1.56 3.09 2.11
N VAL A 91 -0.70 3.77 2.84
CA VAL A 91 0.31 3.17 3.71
C VAL A 91 -0.04 3.58 5.13
N ASP A 92 -0.42 2.61 5.95
CA ASP A 92 -0.74 2.80 7.36
C ASP A 92 0.45 2.33 8.21
N LEU A 93 1.07 3.24 8.93
CA LEU A 93 2.16 2.98 9.86
C LEU A 93 1.73 3.23 11.31
N SER A 94 0.45 3.55 11.55
CA SER A 94 -0.04 4.11 12.81
C SER A 94 0.36 3.28 14.03
N GLY A 95 0.79 3.95 15.09
CA GLY A 95 1.25 3.29 16.33
C GLY A 95 2.57 2.54 16.23
N GLY A 96 3.23 2.53 15.06
CA GLY A 96 4.52 1.88 14.86
C GLY A 96 5.67 2.50 15.67
N LYS A 97 6.67 1.68 16.00
CA LYS A 97 7.84 2.07 16.81
C LYS A 97 9.14 1.73 16.07
N LYS A 98 10.06 2.70 15.99
CA LYS A 98 11.34 2.55 15.26
C LYS A 98 11.11 2.08 13.83
N ILE A 99 10.27 2.83 13.10
CA ILE A 99 10.01 2.56 11.69
C ILE A 99 10.99 3.39 10.86
N GLU A 100 11.73 2.71 9.98
CA GLU A 100 12.50 3.31 8.91
C GLU A 100 11.74 3.12 7.60
N LEU A 101 11.34 4.20 6.94
CA LEU A 101 10.61 4.15 5.67
C LEU A 101 11.48 4.71 4.54
N ASN A 102 11.89 3.87 3.60
CA ASN A 102 12.42 4.29 2.31
C ASN A 102 11.31 4.30 1.26
N ARG A 103 11.05 5.47 0.69
CA ARG A 103 10.00 5.68 -0.33
C ARG A 103 10.47 6.49 -1.54
N GLU A 104 11.78 6.60 -1.78
CA GLU A 104 12.35 7.41 -2.88
C GLU A 104 11.78 7.01 -4.25
N LYS A 105 11.46 5.73 -4.41
CA LYS A 105 10.93 5.14 -5.66
C LYS A 105 9.45 4.79 -5.55
N ALA A 106 8.72 5.37 -4.59
CA ALA A 106 7.30 5.14 -4.38
C ALA A 106 6.45 6.38 -4.60
N GLU A 107 5.32 6.20 -5.28
CA GLU A 107 4.20 7.13 -5.33
C GLU A 107 3.19 6.68 -4.27
N ILE A 108 2.95 7.51 -3.24
CA ILE A 108 2.03 7.22 -2.13
C ILE A 108 0.96 8.30 -2.08
N ASN A 109 -0.32 7.92 -2.21
CA ASN A 109 -1.42 8.88 -2.16
C ASN A 109 -1.75 9.31 -0.73
N LEU A 110 -1.79 8.36 0.21
CA LEU A 110 -2.07 8.59 1.63
C LEU A 110 -1.06 7.83 2.49
N LEU A 111 -0.47 8.54 3.45
CA LEU A 111 0.43 7.98 4.45
C LEU A 111 -0.11 8.35 5.84
N ASP A 112 -0.54 7.36 6.60
CA ASP A 112 -0.83 7.52 8.02
C ASP A 112 0.41 7.13 8.84
N ALA A 113 1.01 8.12 9.50
CA ALA A 113 2.16 7.93 10.38
C ALA A 113 1.85 8.43 11.80
N SER A 114 0.57 8.46 12.17
CA SER A 114 0.12 8.93 13.47
C SER A 114 0.70 8.06 14.60
N GLY A 115 1.25 8.70 15.63
CA GLY A 115 1.87 8.00 16.76
C GLY A 115 3.21 7.32 16.44
N VAL A 116 3.76 7.50 15.23
CA VAL A 116 5.04 6.89 14.82
C VAL A 116 6.20 7.83 15.12
N SER A 117 7.21 7.31 15.81
CA SER A 117 8.53 7.93 15.83
C SER A 117 9.30 7.47 14.58
N ILE A 118 9.09 8.17 13.46
CA ILE A 118 9.82 7.88 12.22
C ILE A 118 11.25 8.37 12.41
N GLN A 119 12.19 7.43 12.53
CA GLN A 119 13.61 7.74 12.40
C GLN A 119 13.89 7.91 10.92
N LYS A 120 13.79 9.17 10.48
CA LYS A 120 14.06 9.60 9.11
C LYS A 120 15.41 9.06 8.62
N LEU A 121 15.51 8.58 7.38
CA LEU A 121 16.80 8.53 6.67
C LEU A 121 16.67 8.60 5.13
N ILE A 122 17.39 9.59 4.62
CA ILE A 122 17.93 9.86 3.27
C ILE A 122 16.93 10.37 2.20
N SER A 123 17.40 11.45 1.55
CA SER A 123 16.86 12.24 0.44
C SER A 123 17.71 12.04 -0.80
#